data_AF-A0A7W0QRH9-F1
#
_entry.id   AF-A0A7W0QRH9-F1
#
_cell.length_a   1.000
_cell.length_b   1.000
_cell.length_c   1.000
_cell.angle_alpha   90.00
_cell.angle_beta   90.00
_cell.angle_gamma   90.00
#
_symmetry.space_group_name_H-M   'P 1'
#
loop_
_entity.id
_entity.type
_entity.pdbx_description
1 polymer ?
#
loop_
_entity_poly.entity_id
_entity_poly.type
_entity_poly.pdbx_seq_one_letter_code
_entity_poly.pdbx_strand_id
1 'polypeptide(L)'
;MRITLPAEAQAIIEREIESGRFDNVQDVIVEALRHINDMPYVDDDLLITAREQVDRGEVRPLTEELMNELFARARENARLGKPIRDDVKY
;
A
#
# COMPACT_ATOMS: atom_id res chain seq x y z
N MET A 1 -19.59 -8.37 23.14
CA MET A 1 -18.65 -9.07 22.24
C MET A 1 -17.33 -9.24 22.99
N ARG A 2 -16.70 -10.42 22.94
CA ARG A 2 -15.39 -10.65 23.56
C ARG A 2 -14.38 -10.87 22.44
N ILE A 3 -13.40 -9.99 22.36
CA ILE A 3 -12.32 -10.01 21.37
C ILE A 3 -11.00 -10.07 22.13
N THR A 4 -10.10 -10.91 21.65
CA THR A 4 -8.73 -11.02 22.18
C THR A 4 -7.83 -10.33 21.18
N LEU A 5 -7.05 -9.36 21.64
CA LEU A 5 -6.13 -8.60 20.80
C LEU A 5 -4.69 -9.09 21.01
N PRO A 6 -3.85 -9.05 19.96
CA PRO A 6 -2.42 -9.17 20.11
C PRO A 6 -1.87 -8.08 21.05
N ALA A 7 -0.79 -8.38 21.77
CA ALA A 7 -0.18 -7.44 22.71
C ALA A 7 0.21 -6.10 22.05
N GLU A 8 0.67 -6.14 20.80
CA GLU A 8 1.03 -4.94 20.03
C GLU A 8 -0.17 -4.03 19.77
N ALA A 9 -1.32 -4.61 19.40
CA ALA A 9 -2.55 -3.84 19.19
C ALA A 9 -3.06 -3.22 20.48
N GLN A 10 -2.89 -3.93 21.60
CA GLN A 10 -3.26 -3.42 22.92
C GLN A 10 -2.41 -2.21 23.33
N ALA A 11 -1.09 -2.26 23.08
CA ALA A 11 -0.20 -1.14 23.34
C ALA A 11 -0.50 0.10 22.48
N ILE A 12 -1.00 -0.09 21.26
CA ILE A 12 -1.45 1.02 20.41
C ILE A 12 -2.71 1.66 21.01
N ILE A 13 -3.69 0.85 21.40
CA ILE A 13 -4.94 1.35 22.00
C ILE A 13 -4.64 2.14 23.28
N GLU A 14 -3.79 1.60 24.16
CA GLU A 14 -3.40 2.26 25.40
C GLU A 14 -2.76 3.63 25.13
N ARG A 15 -1.85 3.71 24.15
CA ARG A 15 -1.21 4.96 23.74
C ARG A 15 -2.21 6.00 23.23
N GLU A 16 -3.17 5.59 22.42
CA GLU A 16 -4.18 6.50 21.87
C GLU A 16 -5.10 7.06 22.98
N ILE A 17 -5.40 6.26 24.01
CA ILE A 17 -6.15 6.72 25.19
C ILE A 17 -5.29 7.65 26.06
N GLU A 18 -4.05 7.27 26.35
CA GLU A 18 -3.11 8.09 27.13
C GLU A 18 -2.85 9.46 26.48
N SER A 19 -2.89 9.52 25.15
CA SER A 19 -2.77 10.78 24.40
C SER A 19 -3.96 11.73 24.58
N GLY A 20 -5.07 11.25 25.16
CA GLY A 20 -6.33 11.98 25.30
C GLY A 20 -7.12 12.09 24.00
N ARG A 21 -6.72 11.37 22.95
CA ARG A 21 -7.43 11.36 21.66
C ARG A 21 -8.75 10.58 21.73
N PHE A 22 -8.82 9.57 22.59
CA PHE A 22 -10.01 8.76 22.82
C PHE A 22 -10.23 8.55 24.31
N ASP A 23 -11.50 8.49 24.72
CA ASP A 23 -11.86 8.35 26.13
C ASP A 23 -11.79 6.89 26.62
N ASN A 24 -11.90 5.92 25.70
CA ASN A 24 -11.91 4.51 26.05
C ASN A 24 -11.55 3.60 24.86
N VAL A 25 -11.33 2.32 25.17
CA VAL A 25 -10.96 1.27 24.20
C VAL A 25 -12.02 1.09 23.10
N GLN A 26 -13.30 1.22 23.45
CA GLN A 26 -14.38 0.99 22.49
C GLN A 26 -14.37 2.06 21.39
N ASP A 27 -14.12 3.32 21.74
CA ASP A 27 -14.05 4.41 20.77
C ASP A 27 -12.88 4.21 19.79
N VAL A 28 -11.73 3.75 20.29
CA VAL A 28 -10.57 3.42 19.44
C VAL A 28 -10.92 2.30 18.45
N ILE A 29 -11.58 1.23 18.92
CA ILE A 29 -11.94 0.09 18.07
C ILE A 29 -12.97 0.50 17.03
N VAL A 30 -13.99 1.27 17.41
CA VAL A 30 -15.04 1.74 16.48
C VAL A 30 -14.41 2.61 15.40
N GLU A 31 -13.52 3.52 15.77
CA GLU A 31 -12.86 4.40 14.81
C GLU A 31 -11.90 3.63 13.89
N ALA A 32 -11.16 2.65 14.42
CA ALA A 32 -10.32 1.78 13.61
C ALA A 32 -11.15 0.98 12.58
N LEU A 33 -12.30 0.44 12.98
CA LEU A 33 -13.21 -0.26 12.07
C LEU A 33 -13.83 0.68 11.03
N ARG A 34 -14.17 1.91 11.42
CA ARG A 34 -14.62 2.94 10.48
C ARG A 34 -13.54 3.23 9.44
N HIS A 35 -12.29 3.42 9.85
CA HIS A 35 -11.18 3.61 8.91
C HIS A 35 -10.96 2.42 7.97
N ILE A 36 -11.12 1.18 8.46
CA ILE A 36 -11.03 -0.01 7.60
C ILE A 36 -12.16 -0.04 6.58
N ASN A 37 -13.38 0.35 6.99
CA ASN A 37 -14.53 0.37 6.12
C ASN A 37 -14.53 1.54 5.12
N ASP A 38 -13.95 2.67 5.51
CA ASP A 38 -13.82 3.88 4.69
C ASP A 38 -12.59 3.83 3.78
N MET A 39 -11.64 2.92 4.04
CA MET A 39 -10.61 2.60 3.05
C MET A 39 -11.33 2.02 1.82
N PRO A 40 -11.26 2.70 0.66
CA PRO A 40 -11.82 2.14 -0.55
C PRO A 40 -11.12 0.80 -0.78
N TYR A 41 -11.89 -0.28 -0.82
CA TYR A 41 -11.39 -1.52 -1.38
C TYR A 41 -11.06 -1.20 -2.84
N VAL A 42 -9.78 -0.93 -3.10
CA VAL A 42 -9.34 -0.73 -4.46
C VAL A 42 -9.25 -2.13 -5.05
N ASP A 43 -10.33 -2.52 -5.73
CA ASP A 43 -10.33 -3.63 -6.67
C ASP A 43 -9.48 -3.20 -7.88
N ASP A 44 -8.19 -3.00 -7.62
CA ASP A 44 -7.22 -2.67 -8.63
C ASP A 44 -6.82 -4.00 -9.28
N ASP A 45 -7.45 -4.29 -10.41
CA ASP A 45 -7.13 -5.45 -11.25
C ASP A 45 -5.62 -5.57 -11.48
N LEU A 46 -4.88 -4.45 -11.51
CA LEU A 46 -3.41 -4.46 -11.64
C LEU A 46 -2.74 -4.95 -10.36
N LEU A 47 -3.20 -4.58 -9.17
CA LEU A 47 -2.66 -5.08 -7.91
C LEU A 47 -2.99 -6.56 -7.69
N ILE A 48 -4.20 -6.99 -8.06
CA ILE A 48 -4.59 -8.40 -8.01
C ILE A 48 -3.68 -9.21 -8.95
N THR A 49 -3.57 -8.76 -10.21
CA THR A 49 -2.68 -9.40 -11.19
C THR A 49 -1.23 -9.41 -10.72
N ALA A 50 -0.73 -8.31 -10.15
CA ALA A 50 0.63 -8.22 -9.62
C ALA A 50 0.84 -9.20 -8.46
N ARG A 51 -0.16 -9.37 -7.58
CA ARG A 51 -0.11 -10.37 -6.50
C ARG A 51 0.01 -11.78 -7.06
N GLU A 52 -0.82 -12.12 -8.05
CA GLU A 52 -0.76 -13.43 -8.69
C GLU A 52 0.57 -13.69 -9.41
N GLN A 53 1.15 -12.67 -10.04
CA GLN A 53 2.49 -12.75 -10.64
C GLN A 53 3.57 -13.04 -9.57
N VAL A 54 3.48 -12.38 -8.41
CA VAL A 54 4.37 -12.65 -7.27
C VAL A 54 4.23 -14.10 -6.81
N ASP A 55 3.01 -14.59 -6.66
CA ASP A 55 2.74 -15.97 -6.21
C ASP A 55 3.22 -17.02 -7.23
N ARG A 56 3.19 -16.71 -8.53
CA ARG A 56 3.78 -17.54 -9.60
C ARG A 56 5.31 -17.41 -9.71
N GLY A 57 5.93 -16.49 -8.97
CA GLY A 57 7.36 -16.21 -9.06
C GLY A 57 7.76 -15.44 -10.33
N GLU A 58 6.81 -14.80 -11.02
CA GLU A 58 7.01 -13.97 -12.21
C GLU A 58 7.54 -12.57 -11.85
N VAL A 59 8.46 -12.51 -10.89
CA VAL A 59 9.06 -11.28 -10.39
C VAL A 59 10.52 -11.18 -10.80
N ARG A 60 10.97 -9.96 -11.07
CA ARG A 60 12.38 -9.66 -11.26
C ARG A 60 12.89 -8.87 -10.05
N PRO A 61 14.02 -9.25 -9.44
CA PRO A 61 14.64 -8.43 -8.42
C PRO A 61 14.96 -7.04 -8.96
N LEU A 62 14.73 -6.01 -8.14
CA LEU A 62 15.11 -4.65 -8.48
C LEU A 62 16.63 -4.49 -8.29
N THR A 63 17.39 -4.69 -9.36
CA THR A 63 18.85 -4.54 -9.37
C THR A 63 19.27 -3.24 -10.05
N GLU A 64 20.51 -2.79 -9.81
CA GLU A 64 21.09 -1.65 -10.53
C GLU A 64 21.12 -1.88 -12.04
N GLU A 65 21.40 -3.11 -12.48
CA GLU A 65 21.37 -3.49 -13.89
C GLU A 65 19.97 -3.30 -14.50
N LEU A 66 18.93 -3.77 -13.81
CA LEU A 66 17.55 -3.59 -14.24
C LEU A 66 17.20 -2.10 -14.30
N MET A 67 17.60 -1.32 -13.31
CA MET A 67 17.38 0.14 -13.31
C MET A 67 18.06 0.81 -14.51
N ASN A 68 19.32 0.47 -14.77
CA ASN A 68 20.06 1.00 -15.93
C ASN A 68 19.40 0.63 -17.26
N GLU A 69 18.92 -0.61 -17.40
CA GLU A 69 18.15 -1.07 -18.55
C GLU A 69 16.90 -0.20 -18.76
N LEU A 70 16.11 0.02 -17.69
CA LEU A 70 14.89 0.83 -17.72
C LEU A 70 15.19 2.29 -18.11
N PHE A 71 16.24 2.89 -17.56
CA PHE A 71 16.64 4.26 -17.92
C PHE A 71 17.08 4.38 -19.38
N ALA A 72 17.84 3.41 -19.89
CA ALA A 72 18.26 3.39 -21.28
C ALA A 72 17.04 3.31 -22.22
N ARG A 73 16.09 2.41 -21.92
CA ARG A 73 14.83 2.26 -22.68
C ARG A 73 13.97 3.53 -22.61
N ALA A 74 13.88 4.16 -21.44
CA ALA A 74 13.14 5.41 -21.28
C ALA A 74 13.75 6.55 -22.13
N ARG A 75 15.07 6.71 -22.12
CA ARG A 75 15.77 7.71 -22.95
C ARG A 75 15.54 7.47 -24.44
N GLU A 76 15.61 6.21 -24.88
CA GLU A 76 15.37 5.87 -26.29
C GLU A 76 13.91 6.12 -26.69
N ASN A 77 12.95 5.77 -25.85
CA ASN A 77 11.54 6.07 -26.09
C ASN A 77 11.28 7.58 -26.18
N ALA A 78 11.94 8.39 -25.35
CA ALA A 78 11.87 9.84 -25.43
C ALA A 78 12.50 10.38 -26.73
N ARG A 79 13.66 9.85 -27.14
CA ARG A 79 14.31 10.18 -28.42
C ARG A 79 13.42 9.88 -29.62
N LEU A 80 12.68 8.77 -29.56
CA LEU A 80 11.72 8.35 -30.59
C LEU A 80 10.37 9.10 -30.50
N GLY A 81 10.20 10.01 -29.54
CA GLY A 81 8.97 10.79 -29.37
C GLY A 81 7.76 9.95 -28.99
N LYS A 82 7.95 8.81 -28.31
CA LYS A 82 6.82 7.97 -27.87
C LYS A 82 5.95 8.74 -26.87
N PRO A 83 4.61 8.57 -26.94
CA PRO A 83 3.71 9.26 -26.04
C PRO A 83 3.98 8.82 -24.59
N ILE A 84 4.08 9.81 -23.70
CA ILE A 84 4.10 9.60 -22.25
C ILE A 84 2.64 9.35 -21.83
N ARG A 85 2.42 8.36 -20.97
CA ARG A 85 1.08 8.09 -20.39
C ARG A 85 0.63 9.26 -19.54
N ASP A 86 -0.67 9.54 -19.53
CA ASP A 86 -1.23 10.66 -18.78
C ASP A 86 -0.94 10.54 -17.26
N ASP A 87 -0.95 9.32 -16.73
CA ASP A 87 -0.60 9.02 -15.33
C ASP A 87 0.88 9.30 -14.96
N VAL A 88 1.71 9.64 -15.95
CA VAL A 88 3.14 9.97 -15.80
C VAL A 88 3.42 11.44 -16.13
N LYS A 89 2.47 12.14 -16.74
CA LYS A 89 2.57 13.58 -17.02
C LYS A 89 2.25 14.34 -15.74
N TYR A 90 3.29 14.88 -15.10
CA TYR A 90 3.17 15.86 -14.01
C TYR A 90 3.38 17.27 -14.55
#